data_AF-A0A357IB27-F1
#
_entry.id   AF-A0A357IB27-F1
#
_cell.length_a   1.000
_cell.length_b   1.000
_cell.length_c   1.000
_cell.angle_alpha   90.00
_cell.angle_beta   90.00
_cell.angle_gamma   90.00
#
_symmetry.space_group_name_H-M   'P 1'
#
loop_
_entity.id
_entity.type
_entity.pdbx_description
1 polymer ?
#
loop_
_entity_poly.entity_id
_entity_poly.type
_entity_poly.pdbx_seq_one_letter_code
_entity_poly.pdbx_strand_id
1 'polypeptide(L)'
;MRLSRFVDHVIKQYIQTRGRYFLFILLGIVSCVGVWWSLNHRISLVDALTADTLRYLKLAEDVERLRALDLDTELVLLRQRVHDANGLVLPGYTALADFLNTQSAAAMSAGLEMSYRFLPEYDVEGLESVRAAPLVFSLVVPGKDKHNGFGKLLAFGRHLHEQPWRQSLTSMEVVGQGGGAQKMRIETALWVRVDDTLTTGSSALVAAASPLSEAGL
;
A
#
# COMPACT_ATOMS: atom_id res chain seq x y z
N MET A 1 -45.89 -27.28 101.61
CA MET A 1 -46.19 -26.41 100.45
C MET A 1 -45.08 -25.41 100.05
N ARG A 2 -43.95 -25.30 100.77
CA ARG A 2 -42.85 -24.36 100.41
C ARG A 2 -41.78 -24.95 99.46
N LEU A 3 -41.61 -26.27 99.41
CA LEU A 3 -40.58 -26.91 98.59
C LEU A 3 -40.89 -26.89 97.09
N SER A 4 -42.16 -27.06 96.69
CA SER A 4 -42.55 -27.07 95.27
C SER A 4 -42.31 -25.71 94.60
N ARG A 5 -42.60 -24.60 95.30
CA ARG A 5 -42.33 -23.25 94.79
C ARG A 5 -40.85 -22.95 94.59
N PHE A 6 -39.96 -23.56 95.39
CA PHE A 6 -38.52 -23.38 95.24
C PHE A 6 -37.98 -24.13 94.02
N VAL A 7 -38.42 -25.38 93.83
CA VAL A 7 -38.04 -26.19 92.66
C VAL A 7 -38.52 -25.54 91.35
N ASP A 8 -39.75 -25.03 91.31
CA ASP A 8 -40.27 -24.30 90.14
C ASP A 8 -39.46 -23.03 89.84
N HIS A 9 -38.99 -22.31 90.87
CA HIS A 9 -38.19 -21.09 90.68
C HIS A 9 -36.79 -21.40 90.15
N VAL A 10 -36.13 -22.44 90.66
CA VAL A 10 -34.79 -22.86 90.21
C VAL A 10 -34.84 -23.41 88.79
N ILE A 11 -35.84 -24.24 88.45
CA ILE A 11 -36.02 -24.76 87.09
C ILE A 11 -36.30 -23.61 86.12
N LYS A 12 -37.14 -22.64 86.50
CA LYS A 12 -37.46 -21.48 85.66
C LYS A 12 -36.23 -20.58 85.45
N GLN A 13 -35.43 -20.32 86.48
CA GLN A 13 -34.16 -19.57 86.34
C GLN A 13 -33.14 -20.32 85.47
N TYR A 14 -33.04 -21.64 85.60
CA TYR A 14 -32.12 -22.46 84.82
C TYR A 14 -32.49 -22.52 83.34
N ILE A 15 -33.78 -22.69 83.03
CA ILE A 15 -34.30 -22.62 81.65
C ILE A 15 -34.08 -21.21 81.08
N GLN A 16 -34.29 -20.16 81.88
CA GLN A 16 -34.13 -18.77 81.44
C GLN A 16 -32.66 -18.40 81.18
N THR A 17 -31.72 -18.90 81.98
CA THR A 17 -30.28 -18.66 81.78
C THR A 17 -29.74 -19.47 80.60
N ARG A 18 -30.02 -20.78 80.51
CA ARG A 18 -29.59 -21.60 79.36
C ARG A 18 -30.19 -21.14 78.03
N GLY A 19 -31.46 -20.72 78.03
CA GLY A 19 -32.11 -20.15 76.85
C GLY A 19 -31.43 -18.87 76.35
N ARG A 20 -30.96 -18.00 77.27
CA ARG A 20 -30.20 -16.79 76.91
C ARG A 20 -28.85 -17.11 76.28
N TYR A 21 -28.09 -18.06 76.83
CA TYR A 21 -26.81 -18.48 76.24
C TYR A 21 -26.99 -19.05 74.83
N PHE A 22 -27.99 -19.89 74.62
CA PHE A 22 -28.29 -20.43 73.29
C PHE A 22 -28.62 -19.32 72.28
N LEU A 23 -29.39 -18.30 72.70
CA LEU A 23 -29.72 -17.17 71.85
C LEU A 23 -28.49 -16.33 71.47
N PHE A 24 -27.56 -16.10 72.39
CA PHE A 24 -26.30 -15.40 72.08
C PHE A 24 -25.42 -16.18 71.11
N ILE A 25 -25.33 -17.50 71.26
CA ILE A 25 -24.59 -18.36 70.33
C ILE A 25 -25.22 -18.30 68.94
N LEU A 26 -26.55 -18.41 68.85
CA LEU A 26 -27.28 -18.35 67.58
C LEU A 26 -27.11 -16.99 66.90
N LEU A 27 -27.17 -15.90 67.65
CA LEU A 27 -26.92 -14.54 67.15
C LEU A 27 -25.48 -14.39 66.64
N GLY A 28 -24.50 -14.97 67.34
CA GLY A 28 -23.11 -15.03 66.89
C GLY A 28 -22.94 -15.78 65.58
N ILE A 29 -23.58 -16.95 65.43
CA ILE A 29 -23.53 -17.75 64.19
C ILE A 29 -24.16 -16.97 63.03
N VAL A 30 -25.35 -16.38 63.22
CA VAL A 30 -26.03 -15.59 62.18
C VAL A 30 -25.15 -14.40 61.75
N SER A 31 -24.49 -13.73 62.70
CA SER A 31 -23.55 -12.66 62.41
C SER A 31 -22.35 -13.15 61.57
N CYS A 32 -21.72 -14.27 61.96
CA CYS A 32 -20.62 -14.86 61.21
C CYS A 32 -21.03 -15.27 59.79
N VAL A 33 -22.20 -15.88 59.61
CA VAL A 33 -22.72 -16.26 58.28
C VAL A 33 -22.97 -15.02 57.42
N GLY A 34 -23.52 -13.95 58.00
CA GLY A 34 -23.73 -12.69 57.28
C GLY A 34 -22.42 -12.05 56.81
N VAL A 35 -21.39 -12.02 57.67
CA VAL A 35 -20.06 -11.50 57.31
C VAL A 35 -19.40 -12.37 56.24
N TRP A 36 -19.46 -13.70 56.38
CA TRP A 36 -18.94 -14.64 55.39
C TRP A 36 -19.59 -14.45 54.02
N TRP A 37 -20.92 -14.36 53.98
CA TRP A 37 -21.66 -14.15 52.73
C TRP A 37 -21.30 -12.81 52.07
N SER A 38 -21.20 -11.73 52.87
CA SER A 38 -20.80 -10.41 52.36
C SER A 38 -19.38 -10.40 51.79
N LEU A 39 -18.44 -11.06 52.46
CA LEU A 39 -17.06 -11.20 51.98
C LEU A 39 -17.00 -11.99 50.67
N ASN A 40 -17.69 -13.13 50.60
CA ASN A 40 -17.69 -13.96 49.39
C ASN A 40 -18.28 -13.21 48.19
N HIS A 41 -19.36 -12.44 48.41
CA HIS A 41 -19.94 -11.64 47.33
C HIS A 41 -19.01 -10.52 46.87
N ARG A 42 -18.32 -9.84 47.79
CA ARG A 42 -17.33 -8.80 47.45
C ARG A 42 -16.14 -9.37 46.68
N ILE A 43 -15.65 -10.55 47.05
CA ILE A 43 -14.57 -11.23 46.32
C ILE A 43 -15.03 -11.57 44.90
N SER A 44 -16.22 -12.14 44.73
CA SER A 44 -16.75 -12.47 43.39
C SER A 44 -16.88 -11.24 42.47
N LEU A 45 -17.19 -10.06 43.02
CA LEU A 45 -17.26 -8.82 42.25
C LEU A 45 -15.86 -8.32 41.85
N VAL A 46 -14.86 -8.46 42.73
CA VAL A 46 -13.46 -8.11 42.41
C VAL A 46 -12.90 -9.06 41.36
N ASP A 47 -13.20 -10.35 41.46
CA ASP A 47 -12.79 -11.35 40.45
C ASP A 47 -13.42 -11.05 39.09
N ALA A 48 -14.70 -10.66 39.05
CA ALA A 48 -15.37 -10.24 37.82
C ALA A 48 -14.72 -8.98 37.21
N LEU A 49 -14.44 -7.95 38.02
CA LEU A 49 -13.79 -6.72 37.57
C LEU A 49 -12.34 -6.95 37.09
N THR A 50 -11.61 -7.84 37.73
CA THR A 50 -10.24 -8.20 37.30
C THR A 50 -10.27 -9.02 36.01
N ALA A 51 -11.21 -9.94 35.85
CA ALA A 51 -11.40 -10.65 34.59
C ALA A 51 -11.77 -9.71 33.44
N ASP A 52 -12.67 -8.74 33.68
CA ASP A 52 -13.04 -7.74 32.68
C ASP A 52 -11.86 -6.84 32.31
N THR A 53 -11.10 -6.34 33.29
CA THR A 53 -9.92 -5.49 33.00
C THR A 53 -8.84 -6.25 32.22
N LEU A 54 -8.57 -7.51 32.56
CA LEU A 54 -7.66 -8.36 31.78
C LEU A 54 -8.17 -8.58 30.34
N ARG A 55 -9.48 -8.76 30.17
CA ARG A 55 -10.09 -8.89 28.84
C ARG A 55 -9.95 -7.61 28.02
N TYR A 56 -10.14 -6.44 28.63
CA TYR A 56 -9.93 -5.14 27.97
C TYR A 56 -8.47 -4.94 27.55
N LEU A 57 -7.51 -5.25 28.44
CA LEU A 57 -6.08 -5.15 28.12
C LEU A 57 -5.71 -6.07 26.96
N LYS A 58 -6.19 -7.32 26.98
CA LYS A 58 -5.97 -8.27 25.88
C LYS A 58 -6.58 -7.79 24.57
N LEU A 59 -7.80 -7.24 24.60
CA LEU A 59 -8.43 -6.71 23.40
C LEU A 59 -7.67 -5.50 22.84
N ALA A 60 -7.14 -4.63 23.70
CA ALA A 60 -6.30 -3.51 23.27
C ALA A 60 -5.00 -4.00 22.59
N GLU A 61 -4.35 -5.01 23.17
CA GLU A 61 -3.16 -5.65 22.57
C GLU A 61 -3.48 -6.30 21.21
N ASP A 62 -4.60 -7.02 21.11
CA ASP A 62 -5.05 -7.65 19.86
C ASP A 62 -5.34 -6.59 18.78
N VAL A 63 -5.96 -5.46 19.14
CA VAL A 63 -6.21 -4.34 18.22
C VAL A 63 -4.89 -3.71 17.75
N GLU A 64 -3.94 -3.49 18.65
CA GLU A 64 -2.63 -2.92 18.30
C GLU A 64 -1.85 -3.87 17.38
N ARG A 65 -1.88 -5.18 17.67
CA ARG A 65 -1.27 -6.20 16.82
C ARG A 65 -1.91 -6.27 15.44
N LEU A 66 -3.25 -6.22 15.36
CA LEU A 66 -3.96 -6.19 14.07
C LEU A 66 -3.60 -4.94 13.27
N ARG A 67 -3.51 -3.78 13.93
CA ARG A 67 -3.09 -2.53 13.28
C ARG A 67 -1.66 -2.61 12.75
N ALA A 68 -0.75 -3.23 13.49
CA ALA A 68 0.62 -3.44 13.03
C ALA A 68 0.68 -4.38 11.81
N LEU A 69 -0.12 -5.44 11.78
CA LEU A 69 -0.22 -6.36 10.65
C LEU A 69 -0.82 -5.70 9.40
N ASP A 70 -1.83 -4.86 9.57
CA ASP A 70 -2.47 -4.12 8.48
C ASP A 70 -1.48 -3.13 7.83
N LEU A 71 -0.74 -2.37 8.64
CA LEU A 71 0.30 -1.46 8.17
C LEU A 71 1.44 -2.19 7.43
N ASP A 72 1.89 -3.34 7.93
CA ASP A 72 2.93 -4.13 7.25
C ASP A 72 2.43 -4.68 5.90
N THR A 73 1.18 -5.15 5.86
CA THR A 73 0.55 -5.61 4.62
C THR A 73 0.42 -4.48 3.60
N GLU A 74 -0.01 -3.30 4.04
CA GLU A 74 -0.11 -2.12 3.19
C GLU A 74 1.27 -1.69 2.65
N LEU A 75 2.32 -1.71 3.49
CA LEU A 75 3.68 -1.42 3.06
C LEU A 75 4.22 -2.44 2.06
N VAL A 76 3.95 -3.73 2.23
CA VAL A 76 4.33 -4.76 1.26
C VAL A 76 3.62 -4.53 -0.08
N LEU A 77 2.31 -4.28 -0.06
CA LEU A 77 1.54 -3.98 -1.27
C LEU A 77 2.05 -2.70 -1.95
N LEU A 78 2.38 -1.66 -1.18
CA LEU A 78 2.91 -0.42 -1.71
C LEU A 78 4.29 -0.63 -2.34
N ARG A 79 5.17 -1.37 -1.68
CA ARG A 79 6.49 -1.75 -2.22
C ARG A 79 6.36 -2.55 -3.50
N GLN A 80 5.42 -3.49 -3.55
CA GLN A 80 5.17 -4.27 -4.75
C GLN A 80 4.63 -3.40 -5.89
N ARG A 81 3.68 -2.50 -5.63
CA ARG A 81 3.20 -1.53 -6.61
C ARG A 81 4.30 -0.60 -7.11
N VAL A 82 5.21 -0.16 -6.23
CA VAL A 82 6.36 0.66 -6.61
C VAL A 82 7.35 -0.16 -7.44
N HIS A 83 7.60 -1.42 -7.08
CA HIS A 83 8.46 -2.31 -7.86
C HIS A 83 7.88 -2.58 -9.26
N ASP A 84 6.59 -2.90 -9.33
CA ASP A 84 5.86 -3.11 -10.58
C ASP A 84 5.89 -1.84 -11.42
N ALA A 85 5.60 -0.67 -10.83
CA ALA A 85 5.67 0.61 -11.53
C ALA A 85 7.09 0.93 -12.04
N ASN A 86 8.12 0.66 -11.23
CA ASN A 86 9.53 0.88 -11.60
C ASN A 86 10.01 -0.07 -12.70
N GLY A 87 9.45 -1.29 -12.78
CA GLY A 87 9.74 -2.25 -13.83
C GLY A 87 9.18 -1.87 -15.20
N LEU A 88 8.18 -0.99 -15.24
CA LEU A 88 7.58 -0.49 -16.48
C LEU A 88 8.31 0.73 -17.06
N VAL A 89 9.30 1.30 -16.37
CA VAL A 89 10.08 2.46 -16.86
C VAL A 89 11.34 1.97 -17.56
N LEU A 90 11.69 2.56 -18.70
CA LEU A 90 12.92 2.18 -19.41
C LEU A 90 14.16 2.54 -18.58
N PRO A 91 15.13 1.61 -18.40
CA PRO A 91 16.33 1.83 -17.60
C PRO A 91 17.39 2.62 -18.40
N GLY A 92 17.09 3.88 -18.70
CA GLY A 92 18.00 4.79 -19.40
C GLY A 92 17.88 4.80 -20.92
N TYR A 93 18.65 5.69 -21.54
CA TYR A 93 18.60 5.94 -22.98
C TYR A 93 19.14 4.80 -23.84
N THR A 94 20.01 3.94 -23.30
CA THR A 94 20.47 2.74 -24.01
C THR A 94 19.31 1.79 -24.26
N ALA A 95 18.48 1.53 -23.23
CA ALA A 95 17.29 0.71 -23.38
C ALA A 95 16.25 1.35 -24.32
N LEU A 96 16.16 2.68 -24.33
CA LEU A 96 15.33 3.40 -25.30
C LEU A 96 15.83 3.19 -26.75
N ALA A 97 17.15 3.23 -26.97
CA ALA A 97 17.73 2.95 -28.28
C ALA A 97 17.46 1.51 -28.73
N ASP A 98 17.62 0.54 -27.83
CA ASP A 98 17.31 -0.88 -28.10
C ASP A 98 15.82 -1.10 -28.39
N PHE A 99 14.95 -0.41 -27.64
CA PHE A 99 13.52 -0.38 -27.91
C PHE A 99 13.23 0.13 -29.32
N LEU A 100 13.79 1.27 -29.72
CA LEU A 100 13.60 1.86 -31.05
C LEU A 100 14.11 0.95 -32.17
N ASN A 101 15.26 0.30 -31.97
CA ASN A 101 15.81 -0.68 -32.90
C ASN A 101 14.87 -1.88 -33.06
N THR A 102 14.32 -2.38 -31.96
CA THR A 102 13.34 -3.48 -31.95
C THR A 102 12.06 -3.09 -32.68
N GLN A 103 11.53 -1.87 -32.45
CA GLN A 103 10.34 -1.38 -33.15
C GLN A 103 10.60 -1.19 -34.65
N SER A 104 11.79 -0.74 -35.04
CA SER A 104 12.19 -0.61 -36.44
C SER A 104 12.25 -1.96 -37.15
N ALA A 105 12.85 -2.96 -36.50
CA ALA A 105 12.88 -4.33 -37.00
C ALA A 105 11.48 -4.93 -37.11
N ALA A 106 10.61 -4.71 -36.11
CA ALA A 106 9.22 -5.17 -36.13
C ALA A 106 8.43 -4.53 -37.28
N ALA A 107 8.55 -3.23 -37.50
CA ALA A 107 7.90 -2.53 -38.60
C ALA A 107 8.36 -3.08 -39.96
N MET A 108 9.67 -3.24 -40.14
CA MET A 108 10.25 -3.81 -41.35
C MET A 108 9.76 -5.25 -41.60
N SER A 109 9.66 -6.07 -40.55
CA SER A 109 9.12 -7.44 -40.66
C SER A 109 7.64 -7.47 -41.07
N ALA A 110 6.87 -6.45 -40.70
CA ALA A 110 5.49 -6.25 -41.14
C ALA A 110 5.39 -5.68 -42.58
N GLY A 111 6.52 -5.36 -43.21
CA GLY A 111 6.58 -4.70 -44.51
C GLY A 111 6.17 -3.23 -44.45
N LEU A 112 6.48 -2.54 -43.34
CA LEU A 112 6.27 -1.12 -43.14
C LEU A 112 7.62 -0.40 -43.12
N GLU A 113 7.68 0.79 -43.72
CA GLU A 113 8.80 1.70 -43.57
C GLU A 113 8.55 2.58 -42.35
N MET A 114 9.42 2.51 -41.34
CA MET A 114 9.31 3.29 -40.11
C MET A 114 10.40 4.35 -40.03
N SER A 115 10.01 5.55 -39.63
CA SER A 115 10.90 6.62 -39.18
C SER A 115 10.41 7.14 -37.84
N TYR A 116 11.30 7.71 -37.04
CA TYR A 116 10.93 8.30 -35.76
C TYR A 116 11.65 9.63 -35.55
N ARG A 117 11.05 10.49 -34.72
CA ARG A 117 11.61 11.76 -34.29
C ARG A 117 11.39 11.97 -32.80
N PHE A 118 12.42 12.43 -32.10
CA PHE A 118 12.32 12.88 -30.72
C PHE A 118 11.78 14.30 -30.65
N LEU A 119 10.88 14.54 -29.70
CA LEU A 119 10.48 15.86 -29.25
C LEU A 119 11.23 16.22 -27.96
N PRO A 120 11.24 17.49 -27.54
CA PRO A 120 11.85 17.89 -26.28
C PRO A 120 11.27 17.09 -25.10
N GLU A 121 12.17 16.61 -24.26
CA GLU A 121 11.82 15.89 -23.04
C GLU A 121 11.21 16.83 -22.01
N TYR A 122 10.42 16.26 -21.10
CA TYR A 122 9.87 16.97 -19.96
C TYR A 122 9.87 16.08 -18.71
N ASP A 123 9.99 16.72 -17.56
CA ASP A 123 9.97 16.03 -16.27
C ASP A 123 8.55 15.53 -15.96
N VAL A 124 8.46 14.32 -15.39
CA VAL A 124 7.18 13.76 -14.96
C VAL A 124 6.88 14.24 -13.54
N GLU A 125 5.73 14.88 -13.34
CA GLU A 125 5.34 15.41 -12.03
C GLU A 125 5.36 14.30 -10.96
N GLY A 126 6.10 14.54 -9.88
CA GLY A 126 6.25 13.60 -8.77
C GLY A 126 7.31 12.50 -8.95
N LEU A 127 8.08 12.50 -10.04
CA LEU A 127 9.13 11.51 -10.31
C LEU A 127 10.46 12.17 -10.72
N GLU A 128 11.32 12.48 -9.74
CA GLU A 128 12.58 13.23 -9.97
C GLU A 128 13.58 12.54 -10.91
N SER A 129 13.61 11.21 -10.94
CA SER A 129 14.53 10.42 -11.78
C SER A 129 13.89 9.88 -13.06
N VAL A 130 12.69 10.36 -13.43
CA VAL A 130 11.97 9.89 -14.61
C VAL A 130 11.63 11.06 -15.53
N ARG A 131 12.06 10.94 -16.79
CA ARG A 131 11.68 11.87 -17.84
C ARG A 131 10.75 11.21 -18.84
N ALA A 132 9.83 11.99 -19.37
CA ALA A 132 9.06 11.60 -20.53
C ALA A 132 9.86 11.96 -21.79
N ALA A 133 10.15 10.95 -22.62
CA ALA A 133 10.78 11.09 -23.92
C ALA A 133 9.70 10.97 -25.01
N PRO A 134 9.19 12.09 -25.55
CA PRO A 134 8.13 12.04 -26.53
C PRO A 134 8.69 11.74 -27.91
N LEU A 135 8.01 10.84 -28.61
CA LEU A 135 8.40 10.24 -29.87
C LEU A 135 7.25 10.36 -30.86
N VAL A 136 7.61 10.69 -32.09
CA VAL A 136 6.69 10.65 -33.23
C VAL A 136 7.15 9.55 -34.17
N PHE A 137 6.41 8.46 -34.22
CA PHE A 137 6.59 7.40 -35.23
C PHE A 137 5.83 7.76 -36.49
N SER A 138 6.49 7.63 -37.64
CA SER A 138 5.89 7.77 -38.97
C SER A 138 6.08 6.47 -39.73
N LEU A 139 4.98 5.78 -39.98
CA LEU A 139 4.91 4.50 -40.67
C LEU A 139 4.34 4.71 -42.08
N VAL A 140 4.96 4.09 -43.07
CA VAL A 140 4.52 4.15 -44.47
C VAL A 140 4.37 2.74 -45.02
N VAL A 141 3.26 2.49 -45.71
CA VAL A 141 3.02 1.24 -46.44
C VAL A 141 3.63 1.38 -47.85
N PRO A 142 4.61 0.54 -48.24
CA PRO A 142 5.18 0.55 -49.57
C PRO A 142 4.11 0.27 -50.64
N GLY A 143 4.26 0.86 -51.82
CA GLY A 143 3.20 0.91 -52.84
C GLY A 143 2.68 -0.43 -53.37
N LYS A 144 3.38 -1.55 -53.14
CA LYS A 144 2.97 -2.90 -53.58
C LYS A 144 1.86 -3.52 -52.71
N ASP A 145 1.66 -3.03 -51.48
CA ASP A 145 0.81 -3.69 -50.47
C ASP A 145 -0.44 -2.88 -50.05
N LYS A 146 -0.86 -1.90 -50.87
CA LYS A 146 -1.89 -0.91 -50.49
C LYS A 146 -3.23 -1.52 -50.04
N HIS A 147 -3.63 -2.67 -50.58
CA HIS A 147 -4.89 -3.32 -50.23
C HIS A 147 -4.95 -3.82 -48.77
N ASN A 148 -3.81 -4.14 -48.15
CA ASN A 148 -3.74 -4.59 -46.75
C ASN A 148 -2.99 -3.59 -45.83
N GLY A 149 -2.74 -2.36 -46.33
CA GLY A 149 -1.96 -1.37 -45.60
C GLY A 149 -2.58 -0.98 -44.25
N PHE A 150 -3.90 -0.78 -44.23
CA PHE A 150 -4.61 -0.39 -42.99
C PHE A 150 -4.49 -1.45 -41.89
N GLY A 151 -4.67 -2.72 -42.24
CA GLY A 151 -4.55 -3.84 -41.29
C GLY A 151 -3.13 -3.94 -40.71
N LYS A 152 -2.10 -3.80 -41.57
CA LYS A 152 -0.69 -3.78 -41.12
C LYS A 152 -0.39 -2.62 -40.18
N LEU A 153 -0.85 -1.41 -40.50
CA LEU A 153 -0.64 -0.22 -39.67
C LEU A 153 -1.32 -0.37 -38.30
N LEU A 154 -2.58 -0.85 -38.27
CA LEU A 154 -3.27 -1.11 -37.00
C LEU A 154 -2.63 -2.23 -36.17
N ALA A 155 -2.18 -3.30 -36.82
CA ALA A 155 -1.48 -4.38 -36.13
C ALA A 155 -0.18 -3.89 -35.49
N PHE A 156 0.56 -3.00 -36.17
CA PHE A 156 1.75 -2.38 -35.60
C PHE A 156 1.41 -1.41 -34.46
N GLY A 157 0.38 -0.56 -34.62
CA GLY A 157 -0.07 0.32 -33.53
C GLY A 157 -0.50 -0.45 -32.29
N ARG A 158 -1.17 -1.60 -32.47
CA ARG A 158 -1.50 -2.53 -31.39
C ARG A 158 -0.26 -3.15 -30.75
N HIS A 159 0.69 -3.62 -31.56
CA HIS A 159 1.97 -4.15 -31.07
C HIS A 159 2.74 -3.12 -30.23
N LEU A 160 2.75 -1.86 -30.65
CA LEU A 160 3.35 -0.77 -29.90
C LEU A 160 2.61 -0.54 -28.58
N HIS A 161 1.27 -0.54 -28.59
CA HIS A 161 0.46 -0.36 -27.37
C HIS A 161 0.64 -1.47 -26.33
N GLU A 162 0.77 -2.72 -26.78
CA GLU A 162 0.92 -3.92 -25.93
C GLU A 162 2.34 -4.10 -25.35
N GLN A 163 3.26 -3.16 -25.60
CA GLN A 163 4.59 -3.20 -25.03
C GLN A 163 4.54 -3.10 -23.49
N PRO A 164 5.45 -3.79 -22.78
CA PRO A 164 5.48 -3.77 -21.31
C PRO A 164 5.90 -2.41 -20.74
N TRP A 165 6.39 -1.50 -21.57
CA TRP A 165 6.89 -0.21 -21.13
C TRP A 165 5.76 0.79 -20.90
N ARG A 166 5.91 1.60 -19.85
CA ARG A 166 5.03 2.71 -19.52
C ARG A 166 5.16 3.77 -20.62
N GLN A 167 4.07 3.94 -21.34
CA GLN A 167 3.95 4.90 -22.42
C GLN A 167 2.61 5.63 -22.33
N SER A 168 2.61 6.89 -22.72
CA SER A 168 1.39 7.67 -22.92
C SER A 168 1.18 7.82 -24.42
N LEU A 169 0.06 7.33 -24.95
CA LEU A 169 -0.31 7.54 -26.35
C LEU A 169 -1.06 8.87 -26.43
N THR A 170 -0.48 9.86 -27.12
CA THR A 170 -1.06 11.20 -27.25
C THR A 170 -1.99 11.27 -28.46
N SER A 171 -1.54 10.78 -29.62
CA SER A 171 -2.31 10.82 -30.84
C SER A 171 -1.95 9.65 -31.76
N MET A 172 -2.92 9.23 -32.58
CA MET A 172 -2.73 8.25 -33.64
C MET A 172 -3.54 8.71 -34.85
N GLU A 173 -2.85 9.04 -35.93
CA GLU A 173 -3.45 9.56 -37.15
C GLU A 173 -3.15 8.62 -38.31
N VAL A 174 -4.18 8.28 -39.09
CA VAL A 174 -4.04 7.43 -40.27
C VAL A 174 -4.46 8.23 -41.50
N VAL A 175 -3.57 8.33 -42.48
CA VAL A 175 -3.83 9.04 -43.73
C VAL A 175 -3.94 8.02 -44.88
N GLY A 176 -5.10 8.01 -45.52
CA GLY A 176 -5.36 7.21 -46.71
C GLY A 176 -5.16 7.99 -48.00
N GLN A 177 -4.65 7.32 -49.03
CA GLN A 177 -4.50 7.88 -50.38
C GLN A 177 -4.84 6.83 -51.43
N GLY A 178 -5.78 7.13 -52.33
CA GLY A 178 -6.11 6.27 -53.46
C GLY A 178 -6.72 4.91 -53.11
N GLY A 179 -7.65 4.86 -52.15
CA GLY A 179 -8.43 3.65 -51.81
C GLY A 179 -7.83 2.75 -50.72
N GLY A 180 -6.72 3.15 -50.08
CA GLY A 180 -6.13 2.43 -48.94
C GLY A 180 -5.38 3.35 -47.98
N ALA A 181 -5.14 2.89 -46.75
CA ALA A 181 -4.28 3.59 -45.80
C ALA A 181 -2.82 3.48 -46.21
N GLN A 182 -2.13 4.61 -46.32
CA GLN A 182 -0.75 4.65 -46.80
C GLN A 182 0.23 5.09 -45.71
N LYS A 183 -0.22 5.91 -44.75
CA LYS A 183 0.64 6.44 -43.69
C LYS A 183 -0.06 6.42 -42.34
N MET A 184 0.69 6.15 -41.29
CA MET A 184 0.25 6.32 -39.91
C MET A 184 1.28 7.14 -39.15
N ARG A 185 0.81 8.12 -38.38
CA ARG A 185 1.60 8.89 -37.43
C ARG A 185 1.14 8.51 -36.03
N ILE A 186 2.08 8.14 -35.16
CA ILE A 186 1.81 7.80 -33.77
C ILE A 186 2.66 8.72 -32.90
N GLU A 187 2.03 9.45 -32.00
CA GLU A 187 2.72 10.27 -31.01
C GLU A 187 2.58 9.64 -29.64
N THR A 188 3.72 9.32 -29.02
CA THR A 188 3.74 8.68 -27.72
C THR A 188 4.88 9.21 -26.87
N ALA A 189 4.72 9.23 -25.55
CA ALA A 189 5.78 9.54 -24.61
C ALA A 189 6.14 8.30 -23.80
N LEU A 190 7.37 7.82 -23.94
CA LEU A 190 7.91 6.76 -23.10
C LEU A 190 8.59 7.34 -21.87
N TRP A 191 8.47 6.64 -20.75
CA TRP A 191 9.11 7.05 -19.51
C TRP A 191 10.49 6.41 -19.41
N VAL A 192 11.50 7.23 -19.19
CA VAL A 192 12.91 6.82 -19.16
C VAL A 192 13.51 7.27 -17.83
N ARG A 193 14.21 6.36 -17.16
CA ARG A 193 14.98 6.68 -15.96
C ARG A 193 16.24 7.46 -16.35
N VAL A 194 16.49 8.58 -15.69
CA VAL A 194 17.69 9.39 -15.87
C VAL A 194 18.55 9.25 -14.62
N ASP A 195 19.76 8.73 -14.79
CA ASP A 195 20.73 8.66 -13.70
C ASP A 195 21.46 10.00 -13.56
N ASP A 196 21.10 10.78 -12.53
CA ASP A 196 21.67 12.11 -12.23
C ASP A 196 23.19 12.09 -11.96
N THR A 197 23.79 10.92 -11.81
CA THR A 197 25.23 10.78 -11.59
C THR A 197 26.08 11.18 -12.80
N LEU A 198 25.49 11.27 -14.01
CA LEU A 198 26.21 11.65 -15.23
C LEU A 198 26.07 13.14 -15.59
N THR A 199 25.01 13.81 -15.13
CA THR A 199 24.75 15.25 -15.41
C THR A 199 25.61 16.17 -14.54
N THR A 200 25.98 15.75 -13.33
CA THR A 200 26.90 16.52 -12.46
C THR A 200 28.35 16.49 -12.94
N GLY A 201 28.79 15.44 -13.66
CA GLY A 201 30.14 15.35 -14.22
C GLY A 201 30.36 16.20 -15.47
N SER A 202 29.33 16.40 -16.29
CA SER A 202 29.43 17.19 -17.53
C SER A 202 29.46 18.70 -17.26
N SER A 203 28.69 19.19 -16.29
CA SER A 203 28.68 20.60 -15.89
C SER A 203 29.99 21.06 -15.24
N ALA A 204 30.69 20.17 -14.52
CA ALA A 204 32.01 20.46 -13.94
C ALA A 204 33.12 20.57 -15.00
N LEU A 205 33.05 19.79 -16.08
CA LEU A 205 34.01 19.84 -17.18
C LEU A 205 33.81 21.05 -18.10
N VAL A 206 32.58 21.54 -18.30
CA VAL A 206 32.31 22.77 -19.05
C VAL A 206 32.71 24.02 -18.25
N ALA A 207 32.56 24.01 -16.93
CA ALA A 207 33.03 25.12 -16.07
C ALA A 207 34.57 25.18 -15.96
N ALA A 208 35.27 24.06 -16.13
CA ALA A 208 36.74 24.00 -16.09
C ALA A 208 37.41 24.41 -17.43
N ALA A 209 36.65 24.49 -18.53
CA ALA A 209 37.17 24.81 -19.86
C ALA A 209 37.09 26.32 -20.23
N SER A 210 36.70 27.19 -19.29
CA SER A 210 36.72 28.65 -19.50
C SER A 210 37.46 29.38 -18.37
N PRO A 211 38.80 29.42 -18.46
CA PRO A 211 39.49 30.66 -18.14
C PRO A 211 40.54 30.93 -19.23
N LEU A 212 40.43 32.07 -19.94
CA LEU A 212 41.54 32.83 -20.60
C LEU A 212 41.09 33.79 -21.73
N SER A 213 39.82 34.17 -21.85
CA SER A 213 39.41 35.19 -22.84
C SER A 213 39.35 36.63 -22.30
N GLU A 214 39.61 36.86 -21.01
CA GLU A 214 39.66 38.21 -20.43
C GLU A 214 41.08 38.57 -20.01
N ALA A 215 41.98 38.70 -21.00
CA ALA A 215 43.25 39.39 -20.81
C ALA A 215 43.75 39.98 -22.14
N GLY A 216 43.84 41.31 -22.20
CA GLY A 216 44.55 42.09 -23.22
C GLY A 216 43.60 42.85 -24.16
N LEU A 217 43.49 44.18 -24.03
CA LEU A 217 44.44 45.20 -24.52
C LEU A 217 44.50 45.25 -26.05
#